data_AF-A0A7S0Z794-F1
#
_entry.id   AF-A0A7S0Z794-F1
#
_cell.length_a   1.000
_cell.length_b   1.000
_cell.length_c   1.000
_cell.angle_alpha   90.00
_cell.angle_beta   90.00
_cell.angle_gamma   90.00
#
_symmetry.space_group_name_H-M   'P 1'
#
loop_
_entity.id
_entity.type
_entity.pdbx_description
1 polymer ?
#
loop_
_entity_poly.entity_id
_entity_poly.type
_entity_poly.pdbx_seq_one_letter_code
_entity_poly.pdbx_strand_id
1 'polypeptide(L)'
;NHKPDLRRRACLCLYKCFLRYPEALRPSFARLTECLDDDDQSVVQAAVTVLSELAMHNPKTYLPLAPKFYKLLTSSSSNWMTIKLVKVFGALTPLEPRLAKKLAGPISEILETTNAKSLMYECIRTVVQGMTSQ
;
A
#
# COMPACT_ATOMS: atom_id res chain seq x y z
N ASN A 1 13.60 -15.28 -15.24
CA ASN A 1 13.73 -14.01 -14.47
C ASN A 1 14.31 -12.89 -15.32
N HIS A 2 13.46 -11.97 -15.80
CA HIS A 2 13.92 -10.75 -16.48
C HIS A 2 14.66 -9.83 -15.50
N LYS A 3 15.50 -8.89 -15.98
CA LYS A 3 16.22 -7.93 -15.14
C LYS A 3 15.25 -7.16 -14.22
N PRO A 4 15.54 -6.97 -12.92
CA PRO A 4 14.64 -6.28 -11.99
C PRO A 4 14.17 -4.90 -12.47
N ASP A 5 15.05 -4.13 -13.10
CA ASP A 5 14.70 -2.82 -13.66
C ASP A 5 13.58 -2.89 -14.71
N LEU A 6 13.53 -3.95 -15.52
CA LEU A 6 12.44 -4.15 -16.49
C LEU A 6 11.12 -4.44 -15.77
N ARG A 7 11.12 -5.27 -14.73
CA ARG A 7 9.90 -5.57 -13.94
C ARG A 7 9.38 -4.34 -13.22
N ARG A 8 10.28 -3.56 -12.60
CA ARG A 8 9.97 -2.28 -11.96
C ARG A 8 9.33 -1.30 -12.94
N ARG A 9 9.94 -1.09 -14.11
CA ARG A 9 9.39 -0.22 -15.16
C ARG A 9 8.06 -0.72 -15.68
N ALA A 10 7.90 -2.03 -15.88
CA ALA A 10 6.65 -2.64 -16.30
C ALA A 10 5.54 -2.35 -15.28
N CYS A 11 5.80 -2.54 -13.98
CA CYS A 11 4.85 -2.20 -12.91
C CYS A 11 4.41 -0.73 -13.00
N LEU A 12 5.36 0.21 -13.04
CA LEU A 12 5.04 1.64 -13.11
C LEU A 12 4.28 2.03 -14.39
N CYS A 13 4.61 1.41 -15.53
CA CYS A 13 3.94 1.65 -16.81
C CYS A 13 2.47 1.19 -16.77
N LEU A 14 2.19 0.05 -16.11
CA LEU A 14 0.83 -0.47 -15.97
C LEU A 14 -0.13 0.55 -15.36
N TYR A 15 0.32 1.39 -14.42
CA TYR A 15 -0.53 2.46 -13.88
C TYR A 15 -1.04 3.41 -14.97
N LYS A 16 -0.14 3.87 -15.86
CA LYS A 16 -0.53 4.74 -16.98
C LYS A 16 -1.42 4.00 -17.97
N CYS A 17 -1.19 2.71 -18.20
CA CYS A 17 -2.09 1.88 -19.01
C CYS A 17 -3.49 1.82 -18.39
N PHE A 18 -3.64 1.61 -17.08
CA PHE A 18 -4.95 1.53 -16.43
C PHE A 18 -5.72 2.85 -16.47
N LEU A 19 -5.02 3.99 -16.39
CA LEU A 19 -5.66 5.30 -16.53
C LEU A 19 -6.22 5.53 -17.94
N ARG A 20 -5.62 4.91 -18.97
CA ARG A 20 -6.06 5.04 -20.36
C ARG A 20 -7.01 3.93 -20.82
N TYR A 21 -6.81 2.72 -20.28
CA TYR A 21 -7.44 1.46 -20.64
C TYR A 21 -7.76 0.67 -19.36
N PRO A 22 -8.81 1.05 -18.59
CA PRO A 22 -9.14 0.42 -17.32
C PRO A 22 -9.37 -1.10 -17.41
N GLU A 23 -9.83 -1.60 -18.56
CA GLU A 23 -10.03 -3.02 -18.86
C GLU A 23 -8.74 -3.83 -18.77
N ALA A 24 -7.58 -3.21 -18.96
CA ALA A 24 -6.27 -3.85 -18.83
C ALA A 24 -5.91 -4.22 -17.38
N LEU A 25 -6.62 -3.66 -16.39
CA LEU A 25 -6.39 -3.95 -14.97
C LEU A 25 -6.68 -5.42 -14.66
N ARG A 26 -7.86 -5.93 -15.06
CA ARG A 26 -8.31 -7.28 -14.72
C ARG A 26 -7.32 -8.38 -15.16
N PRO A 27 -6.83 -8.42 -16.41
CA PRO A 27 -5.86 -9.44 -16.82
C PRO A 27 -4.47 -9.25 -16.20
N SER A 28 -4.13 -8.03 -15.76
CA SER A 28 -2.80 -7.71 -15.20
C SER A 28 -2.73 -7.80 -13.67
N PHE A 29 -3.88 -7.83 -12.99
CA PHE A 29 -3.97 -7.68 -11.54
C PHE A 29 -3.23 -8.78 -10.77
N ALA A 30 -3.35 -10.03 -11.22
CA ALA A 30 -2.66 -11.17 -10.61
C ALA A 30 -1.13 -10.98 -10.63
N ARG A 31 -0.58 -10.67 -11.81
CA ARG A 31 0.86 -10.41 -11.99
C ARG A 31 1.34 -9.20 -11.18
N LEU A 32 0.56 -8.12 -11.14
CA LEU A 32 0.90 -6.95 -10.33
C LEU A 32 0.91 -7.28 -8.82
N THR A 33 0.02 -8.18 -8.38
CA THR A 33 -0.05 -8.63 -6.98
C THR A 33 1.09 -9.59 -6.63
N GLU A 34 1.57 -10.40 -7.56
CA GLU A 34 2.77 -11.23 -7.40
C GLU A 34 4.02 -10.36 -7.18
N CYS A 35 4.10 -9.19 -7.82
CA CYS A 35 5.20 -8.25 -7.63
C CYS A 35 5.32 -7.67 -6.20
N LEU A 36 4.32 -7.87 -5.33
CA LEU A 36 4.42 -7.52 -3.90
C LEU A 36 5.34 -8.47 -3.13
N ASP A 37 5.59 -9.68 -3.65
CA ASP A 37 6.47 -10.69 -3.06
C ASP A 37 7.75 -10.88 -3.89
N ASP A 38 8.13 -9.87 -4.69
CA ASP A 38 9.33 -9.93 -5.53
C ASP A 38 10.61 -9.85 -4.67
N ASP A 39 11.64 -10.60 -5.04
CA ASP A 39 12.95 -10.61 -4.36
C ASP A 39 13.64 -9.23 -4.41
N ASP A 40 13.35 -8.43 -5.44
CA ASP A 40 13.90 -7.09 -5.63
C ASP A 40 12.99 -6.02 -5.02
N GLN A 41 13.50 -5.33 -4.00
CA GLN A 41 12.77 -4.29 -3.27
C GLN A 41 12.29 -3.12 -4.15
N SER A 42 13.00 -2.82 -5.25
CA SER A 42 12.57 -1.75 -6.16
C SER A 42 11.31 -2.14 -6.95
N VAL A 43 11.13 -3.44 -7.22
CA VAL A 43 9.92 -3.99 -7.85
C VAL A 43 8.76 -3.96 -6.86
N VAL A 44 8.99 -4.37 -5.61
CA VAL A 44 8.00 -4.28 -4.52
C VAL A 44 7.53 -2.83 -4.32
N GLN A 45 8.45 -1.87 -4.30
CA GLN A 45 8.13 -0.43 -4.22
C GLN A 45 7.27 0.06 -5.39
N ALA A 46 7.56 -0.39 -6.62
CA ALA A 46 6.75 -0.06 -7.77
C ALA A 46 5.34 -0.67 -7.68
N ALA A 47 5.22 -1.94 -7.27
CA ALA A 47 3.95 -2.61 -7.10
C ALA A 47 3.09 -1.95 -6.01
N VAL A 48 3.66 -1.65 -4.84
CA VAL A 48 2.96 -0.90 -3.77
C VAL A 48 2.54 0.47 -4.27
N THR A 49 3.38 1.18 -5.03
CA THR A 49 3.00 2.47 -5.61
C THR A 49 1.74 2.36 -6.44
N VAL A 50 1.73 1.47 -7.44
CA VAL A 50 0.59 1.34 -8.35
C VAL A 50 -0.65 0.88 -7.60
N LEU A 51 -0.53 -0.15 -6.77
CA LEU A 51 -1.68 -0.69 -6.02
C LEU A 51 -2.21 0.30 -4.98
N SER A 52 -1.34 1.10 -4.35
CA SER A 52 -1.78 2.16 -3.41
C SER A 52 -2.58 3.24 -4.10
N GLU A 53 -2.14 3.72 -5.27
CA GLU A 53 -2.88 4.73 -6.04
C GLU A 53 -4.24 4.18 -6.49
N LEU A 54 -4.29 2.94 -6.99
CA LEU A 54 -5.54 2.32 -7.40
C LEU A 54 -6.49 2.08 -6.21
N ALA A 55 -5.95 1.69 -5.04
CA ALA A 55 -6.73 1.54 -3.83
C ALA A 55 -7.35 2.87 -3.38
N MET A 56 -6.68 4.00 -3.58
CA MET A 56 -7.26 5.32 -3.27
C MET A 56 -8.47 5.67 -4.17
N HIS A 57 -8.56 5.08 -5.37
CA HIS A 57 -9.71 5.28 -6.26
C HIS A 57 -10.88 4.35 -5.94
N ASN A 58 -10.62 3.09 -5.57
CA ASN A 58 -11.67 2.13 -5.24
C ASN A 58 -11.22 1.16 -4.13
N PRO A 59 -11.22 1.61 -2.85
CA PRO A 59 -10.57 0.88 -1.77
C PRO A 59 -11.17 -0.52 -1.54
N LYS A 60 -12.48 -0.69 -1.77
CA LYS A 60 -13.19 -1.97 -1.58
C LYS A 60 -12.60 -3.11 -2.41
N THR A 61 -12.17 -2.83 -3.64
CA THR A 61 -11.57 -3.84 -4.53
C THR A 61 -10.24 -4.37 -4.01
N TYR A 62 -9.54 -3.58 -3.19
CA TYR A 62 -8.19 -3.87 -2.71
C TYR A 62 -8.17 -4.42 -1.27
N LEU A 63 -9.33 -4.55 -0.61
CA LEU A 63 -9.44 -5.21 0.70
C LEU A 63 -8.77 -6.59 0.78
N PRO A 64 -8.88 -7.48 -0.24
CA PRO A 64 -8.21 -8.78 -0.21
C PRO A 64 -6.67 -8.69 -0.13
N LEU A 65 -6.06 -7.54 -0.46
CA LEU A 65 -4.62 -7.31 -0.36
C LEU A 65 -4.18 -6.84 1.02
N ALA A 66 -5.10 -6.53 1.93
CA ALA A 66 -4.78 -6.06 3.29
C ALA A 66 -3.77 -6.96 4.03
N PRO A 67 -3.81 -8.31 3.96
CA PRO A 67 -2.79 -9.15 4.59
C PRO A 67 -1.38 -8.92 4.03
N LYS A 68 -1.24 -8.74 2.70
CA LYS A 68 0.06 -8.48 2.05
C LYS A 68 0.58 -7.09 2.42
N PHE A 69 -0.28 -6.07 2.36
CA PHE A 69 0.08 -4.71 2.76
C PHE A 69 0.47 -4.64 4.24
N TYR A 70 -0.20 -5.40 5.11
CA TYR A 70 0.11 -5.44 6.52
C TYR A 70 1.51 -6.02 6.76
N LYS A 71 1.83 -7.14 6.11
CA LYS A 71 3.17 -7.75 6.18
C LYS A 71 4.25 -6.73 5.79
N LEU A 72 4.06 -6.05 4.65
CA LEU A 72 4.98 -5.01 4.17
C LEU A 72 5.07 -3.81 5.14
N LEU A 73 3.97 -3.42 5.77
CA LEU A 73 3.94 -2.31 6.73
C LEU A 73 4.82 -2.63 7.94
N THR A 74 4.69 -3.84 8.47
CA THR A 74 5.42 -4.28 9.68
C THR A 74 6.87 -4.69 9.43
N SER A 75 7.29 -4.85 8.17
CA SER A 75 8.67 -5.21 7.82
C SER A 75 9.46 -4.09 7.12
N SER A 76 8.80 -2.99 6.76
CA SER A 76 9.42 -1.89 6.01
C SER A 76 10.25 -0.98 6.90
N SER A 77 11.52 -0.77 6.53
CA SER A 77 12.38 0.28 7.09
C SER A 77 12.36 1.58 6.27
N SER A 78 11.57 1.63 5.18
CA SER A 78 11.46 2.80 4.31
C SER A 78 10.26 3.66 4.70
N ASN A 79 10.51 4.85 5.23
CA ASN A 79 9.46 5.80 5.60
C ASN A 79 8.46 6.06 4.46
N TRP A 80 8.95 6.16 3.23
CA TRP A 80 8.11 6.40 2.06
C TRP A 80 7.15 5.23 1.78
N MET A 81 7.64 4.00 1.89
CA MET A 81 6.82 2.79 1.74
C MET A 81 5.78 2.74 2.85
N THR A 82 6.20 2.97 4.09
CA THR A 82 5.33 2.97 5.27
C THR A 82 4.22 4.03 5.14
N ILE A 83 4.54 5.26 4.70
CA ILE A 83 3.54 6.30 4.42
C ILE A 83 2.48 5.82 3.43
N LYS A 84 2.90 5.20 2.30
CA LYS A 84 1.96 4.68 1.30
C LYS A 84 1.04 3.61 1.88
N LEU A 85 1.59 2.68 2.65
CA LEU A 85 0.83 1.59 3.25
C LEU A 85 -0.14 2.08 4.34
N VAL A 86 0.31 2.99 5.22
CA VAL A 86 -0.53 3.64 6.23
C VAL A 86 -1.70 4.36 5.57
N LYS A 87 -1.45 5.13 4.51
CA LYS A 87 -2.49 5.82 3.73
C LYS A 87 -3.51 4.86 3.13
N VAL A 88 -3.06 3.75 2.54
CA VAL A 88 -3.96 2.71 2.01
C VAL A 88 -4.83 2.15 3.13
N PHE A 89 -4.24 1.81 4.28
CA PHE A 89 -5.00 1.32 5.41
C PHE A 89 -6.03 2.32 5.91
N GLY A 90 -5.73 3.62 5.93
CA GLY A 90 -6.73 4.65 6.24
C GLY A 90 -7.94 4.66 5.31
N ALA A 91 -7.78 4.25 4.05
CA ALA A 91 -8.89 4.06 3.11
C ALA A 91 -9.62 2.72 3.27
N LEU A 92 -8.94 1.70 3.81
CA LEU A 92 -9.51 0.35 4.02
C LEU A 92 -10.25 0.22 5.35
N THR A 93 -9.78 0.89 6.42
CA THR A 93 -10.36 0.75 7.76
C THR A 93 -11.85 1.11 7.85
N PRO A 94 -12.39 2.14 7.15
CA PRO A 94 -13.83 2.41 7.17
C PRO A 94 -14.67 1.31 6.50
N LEU A 95 -14.07 0.52 5.62
CA LEU A 95 -14.74 -0.60 4.94
C LEU A 95 -14.63 -1.92 5.70
N GLU A 96 -13.62 -2.06 6.56
CA GLU A 96 -13.34 -3.26 7.34
C GLU A 96 -12.85 -2.88 8.75
N PRO A 97 -13.77 -2.59 9.69
CA PRO A 97 -13.46 -2.04 11.01
C PRO A 97 -12.42 -2.80 11.84
N ARG A 98 -12.36 -4.13 11.73
CA ARG A 98 -11.35 -4.94 12.43
C ARG A 98 -9.91 -4.59 12.07
N LEU A 99 -9.67 -3.97 10.91
CA LEU A 99 -8.35 -3.48 10.53
C LEU A 99 -7.85 -2.38 11.47
N ALA A 100 -8.73 -1.50 11.97
CA ALA A 100 -8.33 -0.43 12.89
C ALA A 100 -7.72 -1.01 14.17
N LYS A 101 -8.37 -2.01 14.76
CA LYS A 101 -7.84 -2.72 15.95
C LYS A 101 -6.47 -3.37 15.68
N LYS A 102 -6.30 -3.96 14.49
CA LYS A 102 -5.04 -4.61 14.11
C LYS A 102 -3.91 -3.62 13.85
N LEU A 103 -4.22 -2.40 13.39
CA LEU A 103 -3.23 -1.37 13.08
C LEU A 103 -2.81 -0.53 14.28
N ALA A 104 -3.57 -0.55 15.37
CA ALA A 104 -3.27 0.24 16.57
C ALA A 104 -1.84 0.01 17.07
N GLY A 105 -1.42 -1.25 17.26
CA GLY A 105 -0.06 -1.59 17.69
C GLY A 105 1.03 -1.06 16.75
N PRO A 106 1.04 -1.44 15.46
CA PRO A 106 2.02 -0.96 14.50
C PRO A 106 2.07 0.58 14.35
N ILE A 107 0.92 1.26 14.37
CA ILE A 107 0.89 2.72 14.27
C ILE A 107 1.47 3.38 15.53
N SER A 108 1.13 2.88 16.72
CA SER A 108 1.72 3.36 17.98
C SER A 108 3.24 3.20 17.98
N GLU A 109 3.75 2.02 17.60
CA GLU A 109 5.20 1.78 17.51
C GLU A 109 5.88 2.75 16.54
N ILE A 110 5.29 3.00 15.36
CA ILE A 110 5.81 3.97 14.40
C ILE A 110 5.84 5.39 15.01
N LEU A 111 4.77 5.81 15.68
CA LEU A 111 4.68 7.15 16.29
C LEU A 111 5.70 7.36 17.42
N GLU A 112 6.00 6.31 18.18
CA GLU A 112 6.97 6.35 19.28
C GLU A 112 8.43 6.34 18.78
N THR A 113 8.69 5.68 17.65
CA THR A 113 10.07 5.43 17.16
C THR A 113 10.51 6.36 16.03
N THR A 114 9.59 6.92 15.26
CA THR A 114 9.95 7.69 14.05
C THR A 114 10.35 9.12 14.37
N ASN A 115 11.49 9.56 13.80
CA ASN A 115 11.87 10.97 13.74
C ASN A 115 11.35 11.66 12.46
N ALA A 116 10.72 10.91 11.55
CA ALA A 116 10.25 11.45 10.27
C ALA A 116 8.87 12.11 10.42
N LYS A 117 8.87 13.44 10.42
CA LYS A 117 7.64 14.25 10.56
C LYS A 117 6.55 13.89 9.55
N SER A 118 6.91 13.56 8.32
CA SER A 118 5.96 13.18 7.27
C SER A 118 5.26 11.85 7.57
N LEU A 119 5.99 10.86 8.11
CA LEU A 119 5.43 9.57 8.50
C LEU A 119 4.54 9.72 9.74
N MET A 120 5.01 10.48 10.74
CA MET A 120 4.23 10.80 11.94
C MET A 120 2.90 11.48 11.56
N TYR A 121 2.95 12.47 10.67
CA TYR A 121 1.76 13.16 10.17
C TYR A 121 0.78 12.19 9.50
N GLU A 122 1.24 11.33 8.59
CA GLU A 122 0.35 10.38 7.89
C GLU A 122 -0.26 9.36 8.84
N CYS A 123 0.47 8.92 9.87
CA CYS A 123 -0.05 8.05 10.93
C CYS A 123 -1.18 8.73 11.70
N ILE A 124 -0.96 9.95 12.21
CA ILE A 124 -1.98 10.72 12.94
C ILE A 124 -3.20 10.94 12.05
N ARG A 125 -2.98 11.38 10.81
CA ARG A 125 -4.06 11.61 9.85
C ARG A 125 -4.89 10.33 9.62
N THR A 126 -4.22 9.18 9.47
CA THR A 126 -4.89 7.89 9.27
C THR A 126 -5.73 7.49 10.47
N VAL A 127 -5.22 7.71 11.69
CA VAL A 127 -5.99 7.47 12.92
C VAL A 127 -7.25 8.35 12.94
N VAL A 128 -7.09 9.66 12.73
CA VAL A 128 -8.19 10.64 12.80
C VAL A 128 -9.24 10.45 11.70
N GLN A 129 -8.84 10.06 10.49
CA GLN A 129 -9.76 9.95 9.35
C GLN A 129 -10.37 8.55 9.21
N GLY A 130 -9.57 7.51 9.46
CA GLY A 130 -9.92 6.14 9.12
C GLY A 130 -10.29 5.25 10.30
N MET A 131 -9.89 5.60 11.53
CA MET A 131 -9.99 4.70 12.69
C MET A 131 -10.92 5.20 13.80
N THR A 132 -11.22 6.50 13.86
CA THR A 132 -12.09 7.10 14.90
C THR A 132 -13.56 7.18 14.53
N SER A 133 -13.91 7.00 13.25
CA SER A 133 -15.27 7.08 12.73
C SER A 133 -16.07 5.77 12.87
N GLN A 134 -15.76 4.96 13.89
CA GLN A 134 -16.33 3.61 14.12
C GLN A 134 -17.02 3.50 15.47
#